data_AF-A0A1G3MZV4-F1
#
_entry.id   AF-A0A1G3MZV4-F1
#
_cell.length_a   1.000
_cell.length_b   1.000
_cell.length_c   1.000
_cell.angle_alpha   90.00
_cell.angle_beta   90.00
_cell.angle_gamma   90.00
#
_symmetry.space_group_name_H-M   'P 1'
#
loop_
_entity.id
_entity.type
_entity.pdbx_description
1 polymer ?
#
loop_
_entity_poly.entity_id
_entity_poly.type
_entity_poly.pdbx_seq_one_letter_code
_entity_poly.pdbx_strand_id
1 'polypeptide(L)'
;MRLTKRFLIGSLVSAALFWLYYDFSALPAWNFTSFGFWLRLGFMIASFAVPIGLLRDSRRAVAGSVLASLSPIVLAIVLSVGSWGCFPGNAARYAAMLPIEERAAASFVADFRAEVGAEGTQVGSHRFILPIIDKVLSVKVAQGSLGQYGAQFSMNEEIFTAVTVNRGGQTEVVRVSPLDYSGSFVALSAGAAGTVGYLEVNQATGAARLVSVAGGMKYTPGAVFGYDLLRHVRYAYRTALLGDFSFEIDDNGQPYWLVPVLRRTVGLFGGDQLAAIILVDPVSGQMERYAPGLEPAWVDRTVPTSVMMTQANNALTLVNGWFNAVFGAKQGVLQLSDGYNYAFSEGSDGGQTWFVSGITSPNEADQTQVAVLLVNMKTRQALRYPLGGITEMRAMEIAESDERVRAQMLTATWPILTDVGGQPAFFLFLKNEVQLQRFVYIDLATGNRVAMGQTIEAARFEFARLVGAASGSSQPESSLSGLVKRVSRAGDDLWFLLSGDPVTLYSVAAGLGNGSRFLEPGDEVSLNYRESSATPGQRFVTRLRNRSIGE
;
A
#
# COMPACT_ATOMS: atom_id res chain seq x y z
N MET A 1 8.83 63.44 -0.51
CA MET A 1 7.50 63.58 0.15
C MET A 1 7.65 63.19 1.62
N ARG A 2 7.44 64.08 2.61
CA ARG A 2 7.56 63.70 4.04
C ARG A 2 6.36 62.85 4.44
N LEU A 3 6.50 61.54 4.40
CA LEU A 3 5.45 60.64 4.85
C LEU A 3 5.25 60.78 6.35
N THR A 4 4.01 61.06 6.72
CA THR A 4 3.58 61.39 8.08
C THR A 4 3.62 60.14 8.96
N LYS A 5 3.64 60.30 10.30
CA LYS A 5 3.49 59.19 11.25
C LYS A 5 2.33 58.23 10.88
N ARG A 6 1.28 58.76 10.24
CA ARG A 6 0.12 58.01 9.74
C ARG A 6 0.47 56.99 8.66
N PHE A 7 1.40 57.29 7.77
CA PHE A 7 1.84 56.32 6.75
C PHE A 7 2.63 55.17 7.37
N LEU A 8 3.54 55.47 8.31
CA LEU A 8 4.30 54.43 9.01
C LEU A 8 3.37 53.50 9.80
N ILE A 9 2.39 54.07 10.53
CA ILE A 9 1.36 53.29 11.23
C ILE A 9 0.55 52.45 10.23
N GLY A 10 0.14 53.03 9.10
CA GLY A 10 -0.57 52.31 8.03
C GLY A 10 0.22 51.12 7.50
N SER A 11 1.50 51.29 7.18
CA SER A 11 2.37 50.20 6.72
C SER A 11 2.56 49.11 7.77
N LEU A 12 2.71 49.46 9.05
CA LEU A 12 2.80 48.50 10.15
C LEU A 12 1.52 47.67 10.29
N VAL A 13 0.36 48.32 10.21
CA VAL A 13 -0.95 47.64 10.27
C VAL A 13 -1.13 46.73 9.07
N SER A 14 -0.81 47.18 7.85
CA SER A 14 -0.88 46.34 6.65
C SER A 14 0.07 45.14 6.73
N ALA A 15 1.29 45.32 7.24
CA ALA A 15 2.23 44.24 7.46
C ALA A 15 1.69 43.21 8.47
N ALA A 16 1.17 43.68 9.61
CA ALA A 16 0.58 42.81 10.62
C ALA A 16 -0.62 42.02 10.07
N LEU A 17 -1.51 42.67 9.31
CA LEU A 17 -2.66 42.00 8.68
C LEU A 17 -2.21 40.97 7.64
N PHE A 18 -1.21 41.32 6.81
CA PHE A 18 -0.64 40.39 5.84
C PHE A 18 -0.02 39.17 6.53
N TRP A 19 0.65 39.36 7.67
CA TRP A 19 1.23 38.26 8.44
C TRP A 19 0.18 37.36 9.07
N LEU A 20 -0.86 37.94 9.66
CA LEU A 20 -1.98 37.17 10.21
C LEU A 20 -2.66 36.36 9.11
N TYR A 21 -2.89 36.97 7.95
CA TYR A 21 -3.43 36.27 6.78
C TYR A 21 -2.52 35.14 6.30
N TYR A 22 -1.22 35.40 6.16
CA TYR A 22 -0.26 34.37 5.72
C TYR A 22 -0.16 33.21 6.72
N ASP A 23 -0.11 33.50 8.02
CA ASP A 23 -0.07 32.47 9.06
C ASP A 23 -1.36 31.64 9.09
N PHE A 24 -2.51 32.27 8.84
CA PHE A 24 -3.81 31.61 8.76
C PHE A 24 -3.96 30.72 7.51
N SER A 25 -3.48 31.18 6.36
CA SER A 25 -3.71 30.52 5.06
C SER A 25 -2.60 29.53 4.68
N ALA A 26 -1.33 29.87 4.90
CA ALA A 26 -0.20 29.03 4.49
C ALA A 26 0.24 28.02 5.56
N LEU A 27 -0.23 28.19 6.81
CA LEU A 27 0.07 27.31 7.95
C LEU A 27 1.56 26.90 8.07
N PRO A 28 2.51 27.85 7.92
CA PRO A 28 3.94 27.51 7.89
C PRO A 28 4.38 26.95 9.24
N ALA A 29 5.29 25.96 9.21
CA ALA A 29 5.97 25.52 10.43
C ALA A 29 6.91 26.62 10.92
N TRP A 30 6.85 26.93 12.22
CA TRP A 30 7.77 27.86 12.88
C TRP A 30 9.06 27.13 13.24
N ASN A 31 9.73 26.61 12.22
CA ASN A 31 10.87 25.73 12.37
C ASN A 31 11.93 26.09 11.33
N PHE A 32 13.15 26.37 11.79
CA PHE A 32 14.28 26.74 10.94
C PHE A 32 14.69 25.63 9.95
N THR A 33 14.30 24.37 10.21
CA THR A 33 14.51 23.24 9.29
C THR A 33 13.41 23.10 8.22
N SER A 34 12.39 23.97 8.26
CA SER A 34 11.39 24.13 7.19
C SER A 34 11.83 25.21 6.21
N PHE A 35 11.81 24.93 4.92
CA PHE A 35 12.07 25.95 3.91
C PHE A 35 11.01 27.08 3.94
N GLY A 36 9.75 26.72 4.24
CA GLY A 36 8.65 27.68 4.37
C GLY A 36 8.87 28.73 5.47
N PHE A 37 9.61 28.39 6.53
CA PHE A 37 10.00 29.36 7.56
C PHE A 37 10.90 30.47 7.02
N TRP A 38 11.85 30.14 6.15
CA TRP A 38 12.76 31.11 5.56
C TRP A 38 12.07 32.01 4.53
N LEU A 39 11.14 31.44 3.74
CA LEU A 39 10.27 32.22 2.86
C LEU A 39 9.45 33.22 3.67
N ARG A 40 8.82 32.77 4.76
CA ARG A 40 8.09 33.63 5.69
C ARG A 40 8.98 34.75 6.22
N LEU A 41 10.18 34.42 6.69
CA LEU A 41 11.12 35.41 7.23
C LEU A 41 11.47 36.48 6.18
N GLY A 42 11.72 36.07 4.93
CA GLY A 42 11.95 36.98 3.81
C GLY A 42 10.75 37.92 3.57
N PHE A 43 9.53 37.38 3.54
CA PHE A 43 8.31 38.18 3.41
C PHE A 43 8.08 39.12 4.60
N MET A 44 8.40 38.70 5.82
CA MET A 44 8.33 39.53 7.01
C MET A 44 9.27 40.72 6.91
N ILE A 45 10.52 40.50 6.49
CA ILE A 45 11.49 41.59 6.26
C ILE A 45 11.01 42.50 5.13
N ALA A 46 10.50 41.95 4.03
CA ALA A 46 9.96 42.73 2.89
C ALA A 46 8.87 43.70 3.32
N SER A 47 7.95 43.24 4.16
CA SER A 47 6.80 44.02 4.60
C SER A 47 7.17 45.30 5.38
N PHE A 48 8.38 45.39 5.96
CA PHE A 48 8.88 46.61 6.60
C PHE A 48 9.99 47.30 5.81
N ALA A 49 10.96 46.54 5.29
CA ALA A 49 12.15 47.09 4.67
C ALA A 49 11.80 47.84 3.37
N VAL A 50 10.91 47.27 2.54
CA VAL A 50 10.57 47.85 1.23
C VAL A 50 9.85 49.20 1.38
N PRO A 51 8.82 49.35 2.25
CA PRO A 51 8.26 50.65 2.55
C PRO A 51 9.31 51.65 3.02
N ILE A 52 10.20 51.29 3.95
CA ILE A 52 11.27 52.18 4.45
C ILE A 52 12.25 52.57 3.33
N GLY A 53 12.58 51.65 2.43
CA GLY A 53 13.41 51.92 1.26
C GLY A 53 12.77 52.93 0.31
N LEU A 54 11.47 52.79 0.04
CA LEU A 54 10.68 53.73 -0.76
C LEU A 54 10.56 55.10 -0.07
N LEU A 55 10.45 55.14 1.27
CA LEU A 55 10.41 56.38 2.05
C LEU A 55 11.70 57.21 1.92
N ARG A 56 12.85 56.56 1.71
CA ARG A 56 14.15 57.21 1.55
C ARG A 56 14.37 57.77 0.15
N ASP A 57 13.44 57.53 -0.78
CA ASP A 57 13.42 58.07 -2.15
C ASP A 57 14.76 57.95 -2.89
N SER A 58 15.45 56.82 -2.64
CA SER A 58 16.76 56.53 -3.21
C SER A 58 16.75 55.14 -3.80
N ARG A 59 17.14 55.02 -5.07
CA ARG A 59 17.27 53.71 -5.74
C ARG A 59 18.14 52.74 -4.95
N ARG A 60 19.19 53.24 -4.27
CA ARG A 60 20.06 52.43 -3.40
C ARG A 60 19.35 51.93 -2.16
N ALA A 61 18.50 52.74 -1.55
CA ALA A 61 17.73 52.35 -0.36
C ALA A 61 16.66 51.30 -0.70
N VAL A 62 15.97 51.46 -1.83
CA VAL A 62 15.01 50.48 -2.33
C VAL A 62 15.71 49.16 -2.66
N ALA A 63 16.81 49.20 -3.43
CA ALA A 63 17.58 48.01 -3.75
C ALA A 63 18.11 47.30 -2.50
N GLY A 64 18.65 48.04 -1.52
CA GLY A 64 19.10 47.48 -0.25
C GLY A 64 17.98 46.80 0.54
N SER A 65 16.77 47.36 0.52
CA SER A 65 15.61 46.75 1.19
C SER A 65 15.15 45.45 0.53
N VAL A 66 15.20 45.37 -0.80
CA VAL A 66 14.88 44.15 -1.55
C VAL A 66 15.93 43.09 -1.28
N LEU A 67 17.22 43.44 -1.33
CA LEU A 67 18.31 42.52 -1.01
C LEU A 67 18.22 41.98 0.43
N ALA A 68 17.90 42.84 1.41
CA ALA A 68 17.69 42.41 2.78
C ALA A 68 16.54 41.40 2.89
N SER A 69 15.47 41.59 2.12
CA SER A 69 14.30 40.69 2.12
C SER A 69 14.58 39.35 1.44
N LEU A 70 15.44 39.33 0.42
CA LEU A 70 15.88 38.10 -0.25
C LEU A 70 16.96 37.34 0.53
N SER A 71 17.70 38.03 1.42
CA SER A 71 18.82 37.42 2.15
C SER A 71 18.48 36.13 2.92
N PRO A 72 17.32 35.98 3.60
CA PRO A 72 16.99 34.72 4.28
C PRO A 72 16.70 33.59 3.29
N ILE A 73 16.12 33.91 2.13
CA ILE A 73 15.80 32.93 1.09
C ILE A 73 17.09 32.45 0.42
N VAL A 74 17.98 33.38 0.07
CA VAL A 74 19.31 33.06 -0.47
C VAL A 74 20.10 32.23 0.53
N LEU A 75 20.09 32.60 1.81
CA LEU A 75 20.74 31.84 2.87
C LEU A 75 20.14 30.42 2.98
N ALA A 76 18.82 30.27 2.94
CA ALA A 76 18.16 28.96 2.96
C ALA A 76 18.58 28.10 1.75
N ILE A 77 18.67 28.69 0.55
CA ILE A 77 19.15 27.98 -0.65
C ILE A 77 20.59 27.52 -0.46
N VAL A 78 21.49 28.38 0.04
CA VAL A 78 22.88 28.02 0.31
C VAL A 78 22.96 26.90 1.35
N LEU A 79 22.20 26.99 2.46
CA LEU A 79 22.15 25.96 3.49
C LEU A 79 21.52 24.65 3.00
N SER A 80 20.66 24.70 1.98
CA SER A 80 20.07 23.53 1.35
C SER A 80 21.10 22.64 0.67
N VAL A 81 22.16 23.22 0.09
CA VAL A 81 23.26 22.48 -0.54
C VAL A 81 23.91 21.52 0.46
N GLY A 82 24.05 21.91 1.72
CA GLY A 82 24.58 21.05 2.79
C GLY A 82 23.66 19.86 3.13
N SER A 83 22.45 19.81 2.59
CA SER A 83 21.49 18.70 2.74
C SER A 83 21.47 17.78 1.51
N TRP A 84 22.14 18.14 0.41
CA TRP A 84 22.08 17.37 -0.84
C TRP A 84 22.93 16.10 -0.75
N GLY A 85 22.57 15.07 -1.52
CA GLY A 85 23.29 13.79 -1.53
C GLY A 85 24.74 13.90 -2.00
N CYS A 86 25.05 14.87 -2.87
CA CYS A 86 26.42 15.11 -3.36
C CYS A 86 27.37 15.70 -2.31
N PHE A 87 26.84 16.29 -1.24
CA PHE A 87 27.66 16.85 -0.18
C PHE A 87 28.36 15.71 0.58
N PRO A 88 29.66 15.86 0.94
CA PRO A 88 30.43 14.77 1.54
C PRO A 88 29.73 14.10 2.73
N GLY A 89 29.60 12.78 2.68
CA GLY A 89 28.98 11.95 3.73
C GLY A 89 27.45 11.88 3.69
N ASN A 90 26.75 12.78 2.99
CA ASN A 90 25.27 12.79 2.99
C ASN A 90 24.69 11.56 2.29
N ALA A 91 25.28 11.10 1.18
CA ALA A 91 24.81 9.90 0.48
C ALA A 91 24.74 8.68 1.41
N ALA A 92 25.78 8.45 2.22
CA ALA A 92 25.80 7.37 3.20
C ALA A 92 24.73 7.55 4.30
N ARG A 93 24.51 8.79 4.76
CA ARG A 93 23.45 9.09 5.74
C ARG A 93 22.05 8.82 5.19
N TYR A 94 21.80 9.18 3.93
CA TYR A 94 20.54 8.89 3.24
C TYR A 94 20.35 7.39 3.05
N ALA A 95 21.39 6.67 2.62
CA ALA A 95 21.33 5.22 2.45
C ALA A 95 21.03 4.48 3.77
N ALA A 96 21.55 4.99 4.90
CA ALA A 96 21.36 4.38 6.22
C ALA A 96 20.02 4.71 6.91
N MET A 97 19.13 5.52 6.31
CA MET A 97 17.88 5.94 6.98
C MET A 97 16.86 4.84 7.15
N LEU A 98 16.90 3.86 6.24
CA LEU A 98 16.11 2.66 6.27
C LEU A 98 17.07 1.47 6.17
N PRO A 99 17.56 0.95 7.31
CA PRO A 99 18.39 -0.24 7.32
C PRO A 99 17.60 -1.41 6.74
N ILE A 100 18.09 -1.96 5.63
CA ILE A 100 17.48 -3.11 4.96
C ILE A 100 18.14 -4.38 5.50
N GLU A 101 17.34 -5.28 6.06
CA GLU A 101 17.76 -6.62 6.45
C GLU A 101 17.73 -7.53 5.21
N GLU A 102 18.89 -8.08 4.85
CA GLU A 102 19.01 -9.05 3.76
C GLU A 102 18.53 -10.43 4.23
N ARG A 103 17.56 -11.00 3.51
CA ARG A 103 16.99 -12.32 3.79
C ARG A 103 17.37 -13.30 2.68
N ALA A 104 17.38 -14.60 2.99
CA ALA A 104 17.54 -15.62 1.96
C ALA A 104 16.26 -15.73 1.13
N ALA A 105 16.35 -15.94 -0.19
CA ALA A 105 15.17 -16.12 -1.05
C ALA A 105 14.21 -17.21 -0.52
N ALA A 106 14.76 -18.34 -0.04
CA ALA A 106 13.99 -19.45 0.53
C ALA A 106 13.24 -19.08 1.82
N SER A 107 13.67 -18.05 2.55
CA SER A 107 13.02 -17.63 3.80
C SER A 107 11.71 -16.86 3.57
N PHE A 108 11.46 -16.33 2.36
CA PHE A 108 10.21 -15.63 2.04
C PHE A 108 8.98 -16.50 2.36
N VAL A 109 9.01 -17.76 1.92
CA VAL A 109 7.92 -18.72 2.13
C VAL A 109 7.77 -19.07 3.61
N ALA A 110 8.85 -19.07 4.39
CA ALA A 110 8.78 -19.34 5.82
C ALA A 110 8.23 -18.13 6.61
N ASP A 111 8.61 -16.92 6.22
CA ASP A 111 8.20 -15.69 6.87
C ASP A 111 6.73 -15.35 6.57
N PHE A 112 6.25 -15.65 5.36
CA PHE A 112 4.93 -15.22 4.86
C PHE A 112 4.00 -16.35 4.36
N ARG A 113 4.15 -17.57 4.89
CA ARG A 113 3.44 -18.76 4.37
C ARG A 113 1.92 -18.58 4.34
N ALA A 114 1.31 -18.91 3.20
CA ALA A 114 -0.13 -18.82 2.98
C ALA A 114 -0.96 -20.01 3.52
N GLU A 115 -0.41 -20.88 4.38
CA GLU A 115 -1.05 -22.14 4.81
C GLU A 115 -1.17 -22.28 6.34
N VAL A 116 -2.36 -22.72 6.76
CA VAL A 116 -2.63 -23.28 8.09
C VAL A 116 -2.22 -24.75 8.04
N GLY A 117 -1.30 -25.20 8.89
CA GLY A 117 -0.95 -26.61 9.00
C GLY A 117 -2.16 -27.46 9.39
N ALA A 118 -2.14 -28.75 9.04
CA ALA A 118 -3.22 -29.71 9.29
C ALA A 118 -3.55 -29.97 10.78
N GLU A 119 -2.90 -29.29 11.73
CA GLU A 119 -3.17 -29.39 13.17
C GLU A 119 -3.11 -28.02 13.88
N GLY A 120 -3.61 -26.96 13.25
CA GLY A 120 -3.72 -25.64 13.90
C GLY A 120 -2.37 -25.00 14.28
N THR A 121 -1.25 -25.56 13.83
CA THR A 121 0.09 -25.03 14.03
C THR A 121 0.42 -24.10 12.86
N GLN A 122 0.60 -22.81 13.15
CA GLN A 122 1.06 -21.82 12.18
C GLN A 122 2.48 -22.18 11.74
N VAL A 123 2.70 -22.41 10.44
CA VAL A 123 4.01 -22.78 9.86
C VAL A 123 4.73 -21.55 9.26
N GLY A 124 4.28 -20.34 9.59
CA GLY A 124 4.94 -19.08 9.26
C GLY A 124 4.58 -18.00 10.29
N SER A 125 5.39 -16.96 10.42
CA SER A 125 5.14 -15.86 11.37
C SER A 125 3.95 -15.00 10.95
N HIS A 126 3.75 -14.83 9.64
CA HIS A 126 2.68 -14.02 9.07
C HIS A 126 2.03 -14.71 7.86
N ARG A 127 0.73 -14.47 7.65
CA ARG A 127 -0.04 -14.90 6.47
C ARG A 127 -0.58 -13.69 5.73
N PHE A 128 -0.25 -13.54 4.44
CA PHE A 128 -0.84 -12.47 3.63
C PHE A 128 -2.35 -12.65 3.41
N ILE A 129 -3.08 -11.56 3.55
CA ILE A 129 -4.52 -11.47 3.28
C ILE A 129 -4.67 -10.94 1.85
N LEU A 130 -5.24 -11.76 0.96
CA LEU A 130 -5.42 -11.41 -0.44
C LEU A 130 -6.73 -10.62 -0.63
N PRO A 131 -6.69 -9.39 -1.17
CA PRO A 131 -7.88 -8.60 -1.41
C PRO A 131 -8.64 -9.11 -2.65
N ILE A 132 -9.96 -8.96 -2.64
CA ILE A 132 -10.83 -9.24 -3.80
C ILE A 132 -11.31 -7.97 -4.52
N ILE A 133 -10.94 -6.80 -3.99
CA ILE A 133 -11.33 -5.48 -4.50
C ILE A 133 -10.14 -4.53 -4.37
N ASP A 134 -9.95 -3.65 -5.36
CA ASP A 134 -8.84 -2.70 -5.39
C ASP A 134 -9.32 -1.30 -5.01
N LYS A 135 -8.41 -0.33 -4.99
CA LYS A 135 -8.77 1.05 -4.64
C LYS A 135 -9.88 1.60 -5.54
N VAL A 136 -9.78 1.38 -6.85
CA VAL A 136 -10.71 1.98 -7.83
C VAL A 136 -12.11 1.38 -7.69
N LEU A 137 -12.22 0.05 -7.58
CA LEU A 137 -13.53 -0.58 -7.35
C LEU A 137 -14.09 -0.22 -5.97
N SER A 138 -13.23 -0.17 -4.94
CA SER A 138 -13.64 0.22 -3.59
C SER A 138 -14.25 1.62 -3.57
N VAL A 139 -13.73 2.57 -4.37
CA VAL A 139 -14.27 3.93 -4.47
C VAL A 139 -15.71 3.90 -4.99
N LYS A 140 -15.97 3.10 -6.03
CA LYS A 140 -17.31 3.00 -6.65
C LYS A 140 -18.34 2.40 -5.68
N VAL A 141 -17.98 1.31 -4.99
CA VAL A 141 -18.89 0.68 -4.03
C VAL A 141 -19.12 1.58 -2.81
N ALA A 142 -18.09 2.29 -2.35
CA ALA A 142 -18.19 3.25 -1.26
C ALA A 142 -19.10 4.44 -1.62
N GLN A 143 -18.95 5.03 -2.81
CA GLN A 143 -19.80 6.10 -3.30
C GLN A 143 -21.27 5.68 -3.41
N GLY A 144 -21.53 4.45 -3.87
CA GLY A 144 -22.89 3.89 -3.90
C GLY A 144 -23.54 3.78 -2.51
N SER A 145 -22.73 3.67 -1.45
CA SER A 145 -23.20 3.54 -0.06
C SER A 145 -23.49 4.89 0.63
N LEU A 146 -23.22 6.01 -0.04
CA LEU A 146 -23.39 7.36 0.52
C LEU A 146 -24.88 7.78 0.60
N GLY A 147 -25.72 7.21 -0.26
CA GLY A 147 -27.18 7.38 -0.23
C GLY A 147 -27.61 8.86 -0.22
N GLN A 148 -28.46 9.21 0.75
CA GLN A 148 -29.05 10.55 0.89
C GLN A 148 -28.05 11.67 1.21
N TYR A 149 -26.83 11.32 1.64
CA TYR A 149 -25.83 12.30 2.07
C TYR A 149 -25.00 12.90 0.92
N GLY A 150 -25.10 12.36 -0.29
CA GLY A 150 -24.24 12.74 -1.41
C GLY A 150 -24.34 14.18 -1.91
N ALA A 151 -25.39 14.92 -1.52
CA ALA A 151 -25.48 16.36 -1.81
C ALA A 151 -24.67 17.22 -0.82
N GLN A 152 -24.53 16.75 0.43
CA GLN A 152 -23.93 17.51 1.53
C GLN A 152 -22.48 17.12 1.77
N PHE A 153 -22.17 15.84 1.61
CA PHE A 153 -20.86 15.29 1.89
C PHE A 153 -20.30 14.59 0.67
N SER A 154 -18.98 14.61 0.55
CA SER A 154 -18.21 13.88 -0.43
C SER A 154 -17.20 12.98 0.26
N MET A 155 -16.81 11.92 -0.42
CA MET A 155 -15.71 11.08 0.00
C MET A 155 -14.40 11.65 -0.56
N ASN A 156 -13.34 11.69 0.26
CA ASN A 156 -12.02 12.04 -0.25
C ASN A 156 -11.31 10.78 -0.78
N GLU A 157 -11.21 10.66 -2.10
CA GLU A 157 -10.59 9.50 -2.78
C GLU A 157 -9.06 9.42 -2.57
N GLU A 158 -8.41 10.54 -2.25
CA GLU A 158 -6.99 10.57 -1.93
C GLU A 158 -6.76 9.95 -0.53
N ILE A 159 -7.61 10.31 0.42
CA ILE A 159 -7.65 9.79 1.79
C ILE A 159 -8.55 8.55 1.85
N PHE A 160 -8.12 7.48 1.17
CA PHE A 160 -8.81 6.19 1.18
C PHE A 160 -7.86 5.07 1.57
N THR A 161 -7.61 5.01 2.88
CA THR A 161 -6.57 4.19 3.51
C THR A 161 -7.08 2.78 3.75
N ALA A 162 -6.28 1.77 3.42
CA ALA A 162 -6.53 0.40 3.85
C ALA A 162 -5.78 0.14 5.16
N VAL A 163 -6.48 -0.46 6.13
CA VAL A 163 -6.02 -0.75 7.49
C VAL A 163 -6.44 -2.15 7.91
N THR A 164 -5.71 -2.71 8.87
CA THR A 164 -6.08 -3.90 9.61
C THR A 164 -6.90 -3.52 10.84
N VAL A 165 -7.95 -4.29 11.11
CA VAL A 165 -8.86 -4.06 12.24
C VAL A 165 -9.19 -5.40 12.86
N ASN A 166 -9.00 -5.53 14.18
CA ASN A 166 -9.23 -6.77 14.90
C ASN A 166 -10.65 -6.76 15.50
N ARG A 167 -11.57 -7.50 14.89
CA ARG A 167 -12.96 -7.61 15.34
C ARG A 167 -13.30 -9.04 15.71
N GLY A 168 -13.81 -9.25 16.92
CA GLY A 168 -14.22 -10.59 17.38
C GLY A 168 -13.11 -11.64 17.36
N GLY A 169 -11.84 -11.22 17.49
CA GLY A 169 -10.66 -12.10 17.44
C GLY A 169 -10.20 -12.48 16.02
N GLN A 170 -10.70 -11.80 14.98
CA GLN A 170 -10.26 -11.99 13.60
C GLN A 170 -9.69 -10.68 13.03
N THR A 171 -8.61 -10.80 12.25
CA THR A 171 -8.04 -9.66 11.52
C THR A 171 -8.83 -9.43 10.23
N GLU A 172 -9.52 -8.29 10.14
CA GLU A 172 -10.16 -7.82 8.91
C GLU A 172 -9.27 -6.77 8.24
N VAL A 173 -9.23 -6.77 6.91
CA VAL A 173 -8.66 -5.66 6.13
C VAL A 173 -9.80 -4.83 5.59
N VAL A 174 -9.87 -3.57 6.03
CA VAL A 174 -10.90 -2.63 5.60
C VAL A 174 -10.27 -1.39 5.02
N ARG A 175 -10.97 -0.75 4.10
CA ARG A 175 -10.59 0.54 3.55
C ARG A 175 -11.53 1.60 4.07
N VAL A 176 -10.97 2.64 4.66
CA VAL A 176 -11.72 3.71 5.29
C VAL A 176 -11.48 5.03 4.58
N SER A 177 -12.55 5.76 4.31
CA SER A 177 -12.49 7.14 3.83
C SER A 177 -13.42 8.03 4.67
N PRO A 178 -12.90 9.10 5.27
CA PRO A 178 -13.72 10.05 5.99
C PRO A 178 -14.63 10.79 5.01
N LEU A 179 -15.85 11.09 5.45
CA LEU A 179 -16.67 12.05 4.73
C LEU A 179 -16.19 13.46 5.02
N ASP A 180 -16.09 14.25 3.96
CA ASP A 180 -15.79 15.66 3.99
C ASP A 180 -16.94 16.48 3.39
N TYR A 181 -16.86 17.80 3.52
CA TYR A 181 -17.89 18.69 3.00
C TYR A 181 -17.78 18.83 1.48
N SER A 182 -18.93 18.88 0.79
CA SER A 182 -18.95 19.09 -0.66
C SER A 182 -18.44 20.48 -1.10
N GLY A 183 -18.35 21.43 -0.16
CA GLY A 183 -17.70 22.73 -0.38
C GLY A 183 -17.68 23.60 0.88
N SER A 184 -16.93 24.71 0.82
CA SER A 184 -16.69 25.57 1.98
C SER A 184 -17.96 26.22 2.56
N PHE A 185 -18.98 26.49 1.74
CA PHE A 185 -20.27 26.99 2.23
C PHE A 185 -21.03 25.93 3.03
N VAL A 186 -20.93 24.67 2.64
CA VAL A 186 -21.52 23.53 3.37
C VAL A 186 -20.76 23.29 4.68
N ALA A 187 -19.42 23.37 4.64
CA ALA A 187 -18.60 23.31 5.85
C ALA A 187 -18.97 24.42 6.84
N LEU A 188 -19.16 25.65 6.35
CA LEU A 188 -19.56 26.78 7.18
C LEU A 188 -20.96 26.62 7.77
N SER A 189 -21.93 26.10 7.00
CA SER A 189 -23.30 25.91 7.48
C SER A 189 -23.43 24.74 8.46
N ALA A 190 -22.66 23.66 8.26
CA ALA A 190 -22.62 22.54 9.18
C ALA A 190 -22.02 22.92 10.55
N GLY A 191 -20.98 23.78 10.54
CA GLY A 191 -20.37 24.30 11.75
C GLY A 191 -19.97 23.21 12.74
N ALA A 192 -20.51 23.27 13.95
CA ALA A 192 -20.19 22.31 15.02
C ALA A 192 -20.92 20.95 14.90
N ALA A 193 -21.79 20.77 13.89
CA ALA A 193 -22.47 19.50 13.67
C ALA A 193 -21.55 18.44 13.05
N GLY A 194 -20.54 18.86 12.26
CA GLY A 194 -19.61 17.94 11.60
C GLY A 194 -20.20 17.19 10.41
N THR A 195 -19.39 16.32 9.80
CA THR A 195 -19.84 15.32 8.82
C THR A 195 -20.37 14.08 9.53
N VAL A 196 -21.19 13.28 8.85
CA VAL A 196 -21.94 12.20 9.54
C VAL A 196 -21.08 10.99 9.95
N GLY A 197 -19.86 10.87 9.42
CA GLY A 197 -18.97 9.74 9.70
C GLY A 197 -18.10 9.37 8.50
N TYR A 198 -17.81 8.08 8.31
CA TYR A 198 -16.87 7.62 7.30
C TYR A 198 -17.41 6.40 6.53
N LEU A 199 -16.90 6.17 5.33
CA LEU A 199 -17.19 4.99 4.53
C LEU A 199 -16.16 3.90 4.84
N GLU A 200 -16.64 2.67 5.00
CA GLU A 200 -15.83 1.48 5.23
C GLU A 200 -16.11 0.46 4.13
N VAL A 201 -15.06 -0.09 3.52
CA VAL A 201 -15.14 -1.17 2.53
C VAL A 201 -14.29 -2.35 2.97
N ASN A 202 -14.91 -3.49 3.24
CA ASN A 202 -14.20 -4.71 3.58
C ASN A 202 -13.51 -5.29 2.33
N GLN A 203 -12.19 -5.48 2.38
CA GLN A 203 -11.39 -5.87 1.21
C GLN A 203 -11.53 -7.36 0.85
N ALA A 204 -12.05 -8.19 1.76
CA ALA A 204 -12.25 -9.63 1.57
C ALA A 204 -13.66 -9.97 1.05
N THR A 205 -14.66 -9.14 1.34
CA THR A 205 -16.06 -9.35 0.91
C THR A 205 -16.55 -8.33 -0.12
N GLY A 206 -15.86 -7.21 -0.26
CA GLY A 206 -16.29 -6.09 -1.10
C GLY A 206 -17.47 -5.30 -0.53
N ALA A 207 -17.99 -5.68 0.65
CA ALA A 207 -19.10 -4.99 1.28
C ALA A 207 -18.69 -3.58 1.72
N ALA A 208 -19.50 -2.58 1.33
CA ALA A 208 -19.31 -1.20 1.74
C ALA A 208 -20.46 -0.75 2.66
N ARG A 209 -20.14 0.12 3.62
CA ARG A 209 -21.13 0.73 4.51
C ARG A 209 -20.71 2.14 4.92
N LEU A 210 -21.69 2.99 5.18
CA LEU A 210 -21.51 4.24 5.88
C LEU A 210 -21.57 3.99 7.39
N VAL A 211 -20.48 4.26 8.09
CA VAL A 211 -20.42 4.19 9.56
C VAL A 211 -20.69 5.59 10.11
N SER A 212 -21.82 5.73 10.81
CA SER A 212 -22.19 6.99 11.46
C SER A 212 -21.40 7.18 12.75
N VAL A 213 -20.85 8.38 12.93
CA VAL A 213 -20.05 8.75 14.10
C VAL A 213 -20.88 9.66 14.99
N ALA A 214 -21.10 9.24 16.23
CA ALA A 214 -21.87 10.02 17.19
C ALA A 214 -21.21 11.38 17.45
N GLY A 215 -21.99 12.46 17.37
CA GLY A 215 -21.51 13.84 17.54
C GLY A 215 -20.91 14.48 16.29
N GLY A 216 -20.78 13.72 15.19
CA GLY A 216 -20.28 14.17 13.89
C GLY A 216 -18.78 14.50 13.86
N MET A 217 -18.14 14.25 12.73
CA MET A 217 -16.72 14.56 12.53
C MET A 217 -16.56 16.03 12.16
N LYS A 218 -16.16 16.85 13.11
CA LYS A 218 -16.04 18.30 12.97
C LYS A 218 -14.69 18.68 12.37
N TYR A 219 -13.64 18.00 12.81
CA TYR A 219 -12.27 18.29 12.42
C TYR A 219 -11.91 17.49 11.17
N THR A 220 -12.01 18.11 9.99
CA THR A 220 -11.71 17.50 8.69
C THR A 220 -10.85 18.43 7.83
N PRO A 221 -10.17 17.93 6.78
CA PRO A 221 -9.39 18.76 5.87
C PRO A 221 -10.22 19.81 5.13
N GLY A 222 -11.46 19.49 4.74
CA GLY A 222 -12.38 20.42 4.07
C GLY A 222 -13.15 21.35 5.01
N ALA A 223 -12.98 21.22 6.33
CA ALA A 223 -13.59 22.11 7.30
C ALA A 223 -13.01 23.53 7.24
N VAL A 224 -13.74 24.50 7.79
CA VAL A 224 -13.34 25.92 7.78
C VAL A 224 -12.85 26.38 9.15
N PHE A 225 -11.98 27.40 9.16
CA PHE A 225 -11.46 28.04 10.37
C PHE A 225 -10.81 27.04 11.36
N GLY A 226 -11.17 27.08 12.64
CA GLY A 226 -10.56 26.24 13.67
C GLY A 226 -10.86 24.75 13.55
N TYR A 227 -11.83 24.36 12.72
CA TYR A 227 -12.16 22.96 12.47
C TYR A 227 -11.33 22.32 11.35
N ASP A 228 -10.65 23.13 10.54
CA ASP A 228 -9.68 22.63 9.56
C ASP A 228 -8.59 21.84 10.30
N LEU A 229 -8.47 20.56 9.94
CA LEU A 229 -7.58 19.61 10.61
C LEU A 229 -6.14 20.13 10.73
N LEU A 230 -5.56 20.58 9.61
CA LEU A 230 -4.17 21.03 9.59
C LEU A 230 -4.00 22.33 10.36
N ARG A 231 -4.97 23.25 10.31
CA ARG A 231 -4.94 24.49 11.08
C ARG A 231 -4.99 24.20 12.58
N HIS A 232 -5.89 23.32 13.00
CA HIS A 232 -6.05 22.90 14.38
C HIS A 232 -4.74 22.30 14.93
N VAL A 233 -4.15 21.33 14.22
CA VAL A 233 -2.88 20.73 14.61
C VAL A 233 -1.74 21.74 14.57
N ARG A 234 -1.64 22.56 13.51
CA ARG A 234 -0.59 23.59 13.38
C ARG A 234 -0.63 24.58 14.53
N TYR A 235 -1.81 24.95 15.02
CA TYR A 235 -1.95 25.94 16.10
C TYR A 235 -1.48 25.39 17.45
N ALA A 236 -1.73 24.11 17.74
CA ALA A 236 -1.18 23.45 18.92
C ALA A 236 0.33 23.14 18.78
N TYR A 237 0.78 22.77 17.58
CA TYR A 237 2.14 22.32 17.29
C TYR A 237 2.85 23.24 16.28
N ARG A 238 3.03 24.52 16.64
CA ARG A 238 3.56 25.57 15.75
C ARG A 238 4.90 25.22 15.12
N THR A 239 5.80 24.58 15.86
CA THR A 239 7.18 24.28 15.45
C THR A 239 7.36 22.88 14.83
N ALA A 240 6.33 22.03 14.86
CA ALA A 240 6.43 20.68 14.32
C ALA A 240 6.51 20.69 12.78
N LEU A 241 7.33 19.83 12.18
CA LEU A 241 7.23 19.57 10.74
C LEU A 241 6.16 18.50 10.55
N LEU A 242 4.98 18.90 10.10
CA LEU A 242 3.88 17.95 9.86
C LEU A 242 4.11 17.28 8.51
N GLY A 243 4.03 15.95 8.47
CA GLY A 243 4.01 15.16 7.24
C GLY A 243 2.59 14.96 6.72
N ASP A 244 2.47 14.21 5.62
CA ASP A 244 1.17 13.83 5.07
C ASP A 244 0.41 12.97 6.08
N PHE A 245 -0.84 13.35 6.35
CA PHE A 245 -1.69 12.68 7.33
C PHE A 245 -2.47 11.52 6.69
N SER A 246 -2.91 10.57 7.50
CA SER A 246 -3.82 9.49 7.12
C SER A 246 -5.05 9.46 8.02
N PHE A 247 -6.07 8.75 7.55
CA PHE A 247 -7.27 8.44 8.31
C PHE A 247 -7.31 6.95 8.58
N GLU A 248 -7.47 6.56 9.84
CA GLU A 248 -7.56 5.17 10.29
C GLU A 248 -8.67 5.04 11.34
N ILE A 249 -9.03 3.79 11.65
CA ILE A 249 -10.01 3.47 12.69
C ILE A 249 -9.37 2.51 13.69
N ASP A 250 -9.77 2.60 14.94
CA ASP A 250 -9.40 1.58 15.92
C ASP A 250 -10.23 0.29 15.75
N ASP A 251 -9.90 -0.72 16.57
CA ASP A 251 -10.59 -2.02 16.59
C ASP A 251 -12.10 -1.90 16.91
N ASN A 252 -12.53 -0.82 17.57
CA ASN A 252 -13.93 -0.54 17.88
C ASN A 252 -14.65 0.28 16.79
N GLY A 253 -13.93 0.71 15.75
CA GLY A 253 -14.46 1.57 14.69
C GLY A 253 -14.47 3.07 15.03
N GLN A 254 -13.78 3.49 16.09
CA GLN A 254 -13.61 4.91 16.37
C GLN A 254 -12.58 5.50 15.39
N PRO A 255 -12.92 6.57 14.66
CA PRO A 255 -12.02 7.17 13.68
C PRO A 255 -10.97 8.09 14.30
N TYR A 256 -9.80 8.15 13.69
CA TYR A 256 -8.70 9.04 14.06
C TYR A 256 -7.99 9.59 12.82
N TRP A 257 -7.55 10.85 12.92
CA TRP A 257 -6.52 11.38 12.03
C TRP A 257 -5.14 11.11 12.60
N LEU A 258 -4.27 10.56 11.77
CA LEU A 258 -2.88 10.30 12.08
C LEU A 258 -2.03 11.36 11.39
N VAL A 259 -1.40 12.25 12.17
CA VAL A 259 -0.57 13.34 11.65
C VAL A 259 0.89 13.12 12.05
N PRO A 260 1.74 12.58 11.15
CA PRO A 260 3.15 12.36 11.45
C PRO A 260 3.88 13.68 11.69
N VAL A 261 4.75 13.70 12.69
CA VAL A 261 5.70 14.77 12.92
C VAL A 261 7.07 14.29 12.47
N LEU A 262 7.66 14.99 11.52
CA LEU A 262 8.95 14.69 10.95
C LEU A 262 10.06 15.53 11.59
N ARG A 263 11.30 15.06 11.47
CA ARG A 263 12.51 15.81 11.76
C ARG A 263 13.53 15.64 10.63
N ARG A 264 14.34 16.67 10.39
CA ARG A 264 15.44 16.64 9.43
C ARG A 264 16.69 16.08 10.07
N THR A 265 17.29 15.08 9.43
CA THR A 265 18.47 14.38 9.96
C THR A 265 19.70 14.51 9.07
N VAL A 266 19.58 15.12 7.87
CA VAL A 266 20.71 15.38 6.96
C VAL A 266 20.72 16.85 6.55
N GLY A 267 21.79 17.56 6.90
CA GLY A 267 21.86 19.01 6.74
C GLY A 267 20.74 19.73 7.48
N LEU A 268 20.31 20.88 6.96
CA LEU A 268 19.24 21.69 7.54
C LEU A 268 17.85 21.27 7.07
N PHE A 269 17.74 20.75 5.84
CA PHE A 269 16.46 20.53 5.17
C PHE A 269 16.24 19.10 4.69
N GLY A 270 17.22 18.22 4.85
CA GLY A 270 17.19 16.88 4.30
C GLY A 270 16.91 15.79 5.33
N GLY A 271 16.60 14.60 4.83
CA GLY A 271 16.56 13.39 5.63
C GLY A 271 15.40 13.33 6.60
N ASP A 272 14.17 13.35 6.06
CA ASP A 272 12.96 13.22 6.86
C ASP A 272 12.96 11.90 7.63
N GLN A 273 12.76 12.00 8.95
CA GLN A 273 12.61 10.85 9.85
C GLN A 273 11.41 11.10 10.77
N LEU A 274 10.68 10.04 11.09
CA LEU A 274 9.58 10.12 12.05
C LEU A 274 10.11 10.54 13.43
N ALA A 275 9.51 11.57 14.00
CA ALA A 275 9.83 12.10 15.33
C ALA A 275 8.71 11.86 16.34
N ALA A 276 7.46 11.87 15.89
CA ALA A 276 6.27 11.56 16.69
C ALA A 276 5.07 11.32 15.76
N ILE A 277 4.00 10.75 16.28
CA ILE A 277 2.68 10.69 15.63
C ILE A 277 1.68 11.42 16.50
N ILE A 278 0.85 12.28 15.90
CA ILE A 278 -0.25 12.96 16.60
C ILE A 278 -1.55 12.31 16.15
N LEU A 279 -2.28 11.73 17.11
CA LEU A 279 -3.64 11.26 16.90
C LEU A 279 -4.60 12.42 17.18
N VAL A 280 -5.55 12.65 16.27
CA VAL A 280 -6.62 13.64 16.45
C VAL A 280 -7.96 12.94 16.38
N ASP A 281 -8.76 13.09 17.44
CA ASP A 281 -10.17 12.69 17.41
C ASP A 281 -10.94 13.68 16.50
N PRO A 282 -11.54 13.22 15.40
CA PRO A 282 -12.26 14.08 14.47
C PRO A 282 -13.54 14.69 15.06
N VAL A 283 -14.09 14.14 16.15
CA VAL A 283 -15.32 14.64 16.80
C VAL A 283 -15.00 15.75 17.79
N SER A 284 -14.07 15.49 18.71
CA SER A 284 -13.74 16.42 19.81
C SER A 284 -12.59 17.36 19.48
N GLY A 285 -11.72 17.01 18.53
CA GLY A 285 -10.48 17.71 18.25
C GLY A 285 -9.41 17.49 19.31
N GLN A 286 -9.60 16.55 20.24
CA GLN A 286 -8.55 16.19 21.19
C GLN A 286 -7.34 15.62 20.44
N MET A 287 -6.16 16.02 20.86
CA MET A 287 -4.89 15.66 20.24
C MET A 287 -4.01 14.96 21.25
N GLU A 288 -3.50 13.79 20.88
CA GLU A 288 -2.52 13.05 21.68
C GLU A 288 -1.28 12.77 20.85
N ARG A 289 -0.10 13.03 21.42
CA ARG A 289 1.18 12.92 20.73
C ARG A 289 1.99 11.77 21.30
N TYR A 290 2.35 10.83 20.45
CA TYR A 290 3.12 9.65 20.80
C TYR A 290 4.53 9.71 20.22
N ALA A 291 5.51 9.24 20.98
CA ALA A 291 6.82 8.93 20.42
C ALA A 291 6.73 7.63 19.59
N PRO A 292 7.60 7.44 18.57
CA PRO A 292 7.56 6.23 17.74
C PRO A 292 7.67 4.95 18.59
N GLY A 293 6.77 4.00 18.36
CA GLY A 293 6.67 2.75 19.09
C GLY A 293 5.84 2.81 20.39
N LEU A 294 5.34 3.99 20.77
CA LEU A 294 4.44 4.16 21.93
C LEU A 294 2.99 4.41 21.52
N GLU A 295 2.72 4.59 20.23
CA GLU A 295 1.37 4.70 19.71
C GLU A 295 0.53 3.44 19.94
N PRO A 296 -0.82 3.55 19.95
CA PRO A 296 -1.71 2.41 20.12
C PRO A 296 -1.44 1.26 19.13
N ALA A 297 -1.73 0.03 19.57
CA ALA A 297 -1.45 -1.17 18.79
C ALA A 297 -2.20 -1.21 17.44
N TRP A 298 -3.42 -0.67 17.38
CA TRP A 298 -4.25 -0.61 16.16
C TRP A 298 -3.74 0.36 15.08
N VAL A 299 -2.78 1.24 15.40
CA VAL A 299 -2.20 2.16 14.40
C VAL A 299 -1.38 1.37 13.38
N ASP A 300 -1.73 1.49 12.11
CA ASP A 300 -1.14 0.71 11.02
C ASP A 300 0.00 1.45 10.32
N ARG A 301 -0.16 2.77 10.10
CA ARG A 301 0.80 3.57 9.32
C ARG A 301 1.30 4.76 10.14
N THR A 302 2.57 4.70 10.55
CA THR A 302 3.21 5.79 11.32
C THR A 302 4.00 6.74 10.42
N VAL A 303 4.41 6.27 9.23
CA VAL A 303 5.25 7.03 8.29
C VAL A 303 4.47 7.32 7.00
N PRO A 304 4.52 8.57 6.48
CA PRO A 304 4.00 8.86 5.15
C PRO A 304 4.64 8.00 4.07
N THR A 305 3.85 7.54 3.11
CA THR A 305 4.35 6.68 2.02
C THR A 305 5.39 7.38 1.17
N SER A 306 5.23 8.70 0.94
CA SER A 306 6.21 9.54 0.24
C SER A 306 7.59 9.51 0.89
N VAL A 307 7.62 9.60 2.23
CA VAL A 307 8.85 9.50 3.03
C VAL A 307 9.42 8.09 2.96
N MET A 308 8.58 7.06 3.09
CA MET A 308 9.02 5.66 3.00
C MET A 308 9.66 5.33 1.65
N MET A 309 8.99 5.69 0.54
CA MET A 309 9.49 5.51 -0.82
C MET A 309 10.84 6.22 -1.02
N THR A 310 10.96 7.47 -0.55
CA THR A 310 12.21 8.23 -0.63
C THR A 310 13.34 7.56 0.13
N GLN A 311 13.07 7.09 1.35
CA GLN A 311 14.07 6.40 2.18
C GLN A 311 14.49 5.06 1.57
N ALA A 312 13.53 4.26 1.09
CA ALA A 312 13.79 2.98 0.43
C ALA A 312 14.61 3.16 -0.85
N ASN A 313 14.24 4.10 -1.72
CA ASN A 313 15.02 4.40 -2.93
C ASN A 313 16.43 4.91 -2.58
N ASN A 314 16.57 5.76 -1.57
CA ASN A 314 17.90 6.21 -1.12
C ASN A 314 18.76 5.05 -0.60
N ALA A 315 18.18 4.12 0.16
CA ALA A 315 18.86 2.93 0.66
C ALA A 315 19.36 2.00 -0.45
N LEU A 316 18.69 1.99 -1.61
CA LEU A 316 19.06 1.18 -2.77
C LEU A 316 20.01 1.91 -3.74
N THR A 317 19.77 3.19 -3.99
CA THR A 317 20.50 3.96 -5.02
C THR A 317 21.82 4.52 -4.52
N LEU A 318 21.90 4.91 -3.24
CA LEU A 318 23.04 5.65 -2.69
C LEU A 318 24.06 4.78 -1.94
N VAL A 319 23.94 3.44 -2.00
CA VAL A 319 24.84 2.47 -1.31
C VAL A 319 26.32 2.78 -1.59
N ASN A 320 26.65 3.03 -2.85
CA ASN A 320 28.02 3.33 -3.31
C ASN A 320 28.28 4.84 -3.47
N GLY A 321 27.48 5.67 -2.81
CA GLY A 321 27.60 7.13 -2.83
C GLY A 321 26.94 7.80 -4.04
N TRP A 322 26.76 9.13 -3.93
CA TRP A 322 25.99 9.92 -4.87
C TRP A 322 26.61 9.99 -6.27
N PHE A 323 27.95 10.10 -6.39
CA PHE A 323 28.60 10.14 -7.69
C PHE A 323 28.39 8.85 -8.49
N ASN A 324 28.40 7.68 -7.83
CA ASN A 324 28.09 6.41 -8.49
C ASN A 324 26.61 6.31 -8.88
N ALA A 325 25.70 6.84 -8.06
CA ALA A 325 24.26 6.85 -8.36
C ALA A 325 23.92 7.71 -9.59
N VAL A 326 24.63 8.83 -9.78
CA VAL A 326 24.31 9.83 -10.82
C VAL A 326 25.14 9.66 -12.09
N PHE A 327 26.43 9.33 -11.98
CA PHE A 327 27.37 9.32 -13.10
C PHE A 327 27.98 7.94 -13.35
N GLY A 328 28.48 7.74 -14.58
CA GLY A 328 29.24 6.55 -14.95
C GLY A 328 28.36 5.31 -15.12
N ALA A 329 28.94 4.14 -14.83
CA ALA A 329 28.33 2.83 -15.06
C ALA A 329 27.31 2.40 -13.98
N LYS A 330 27.07 3.22 -12.95
CA LYS A 330 26.09 2.98 -11.88
C LYS A 330 26.17 1.57 -11.26
N GLN A 331 27.38 1.14 -10.92
CA GLN A 331 27.62 -0.21 -10.45
C GLN A 331 26.92 -0.45 -9.10
N GLY A 332 26.11 -1.52 -9.04
CA GLY A 332 25.38 -1.90 -7.83
C GLY A 332 24.31 -0.88 -7.40
N VAL A 333 23.91 0.04 -8.28
CA VAL A 333 22.78 0.95 -8.04
C VAL A 333 21.51 0.18 -8.34
N LEU A 334 20.60 0.15 -7.39
CA LEU A 334 19.27 -0.43 -7.54
C LEU A 334 18.21 0.63 -7.22
N GLN A 335 16.99 0.41 -7.67
CA GLN A 335 15.85 1.26 -7.35
C GLN A 335 14.59 0.42 -7.15
N LEU A 336 13.58 1.01 -6.53
CA LEU A 336 12.24 0.41 -6.50
C LEU A 336 11.67 0.31 -7.92
N SER A 337 10.79 -0.66 -8.15
CA SER A 337 10.04 -0.80 -9.39
C SER A 337 9.09 0.39 -9.59
N ASP A 338 8.43 0.44 -10.74
CA ASP A 338 7.57 1.56 -11.16
C ASP A 338 6.39 1.84 -10.20
N GLY A 339 6.08 0.90 -9.32
CA GLY A 339 5.02 1.05 -8.36
C GLY A 339 5.23 0.23 -7.08
N TYR A 340 4.19 0.26 -6.26
CA TYR A 340 4.17 -0.43 -4.98
C TYR A 340 2.74 -0.85 -4.65
N ASN A 341 2.61 -1.78 -3.72
CA ASN A 341 1.33 -2.14 -3.12
C ASN A 341 1.42 -2.14 -1.59
N TYR A 342 0.25 -2.16 -0.95
CA TYR A 342 0.16 -2.54 0.45
C TYR A 342 -0.23 -4.00 0.54
N ALA A 343 0.59 -4.79 1.23
CA ALA A 343 0.24 -6.14 1.62
C ALA A 343 -0.14 -6.13 3.10
N PHE A 344 -1.22 -6.84 3.42
CA PHE A 344 -1.70 -6.98 4.78
C PHE A 344 -1.44 -8.40 5.23
N SER A 345 -0.94 -8.58 6.43
CA SER A 345 -0.68 -9.90 6.96
C SER A 345 -1.22 -10.06 8.37
N GLU A 346 -1.64 -11.27 8.70
CA GLU A 346 -2.05 -11.65 10.05
C GLU A 346 -1.00 -12.59 10.67
N GLY A 347 -0.63 -12.36 11.92
CA GLY A 347 0.30 -13.21 12.67
C GLY A 347 0.01 -13.20 14.17
N SER A 348 0.94 -13.74 14.98
CA SER A 348 0.84 -13.72 16.45
C SER A 348 0.73 -12.32 17.03
N ASP A 349 1.30 -11.35 16.32
CA ASP A 349 1.38 -9.95 16.72
C ASP A 349 0.24 -9.10 16.11
N GLY A 350 -0.81 -9.77 15.61
CA GLY A 350 -1.98 -9.16 14.98
C GLY A 350 -1.80 -8.84 13.50
N GLY A 351 -2.71 -8.01 12.98
CA GLY A 351 -2.63 -7.44 11.63
C GLY A 351 -1.41 -6.53 11.46
N GLN A 352 -0.75 -6.63 10.31
CA GLN A 352 0.41 -5.81 9.96
C GLN A 352 0.26 -5.30 8.53
N THR A 353 0.65 -4.04 8.31
CA THR A 353 0.63 -3.39 7.00
C THR A 353 2.05 -3.23 6.46
N TRP A 354 2.29 -3.80 5.30
CA TRP A 354 3.58 -3.81 4.61
C TRP A 354 3.51 -2.99 3.33
N PHE A 355 4.46 -2.08 3.12
CA PHE A 355 4.79 -1.54 1.81
C PHE A 355 5.59 -2.59 1.04
N VAL A 356 5.15 -2.94 -0.16
CA VAL A 356 5.79 -3.96 -0.99
C VAL A 356 6.08 -3.40 -2.37
N SER A 357 7.32 -3.55 -2.83
CA SER A 357 7.75 -3.17 -4.17
C SER A 357 8.93 -4.01 -4.63
N GLY A 358 8.93 -4.38 -5.89
CA GLY A 358 10.07 -4.98 -6.59
C GLY A 358 11.27 -4.04 -6.58
N ILE A 359 12.45 -4.60 -6.74
CA ILE A 359 13.71 -3.89 -6.90
C ILE A 359 14.24 -4.22 -8.29
N THR A 360 14.59 -3.18 -9.06
CA THR A 360 15.11 -3.30 -10.42
C THR A 360 16.44 -2.56 -10.57
N SER A 361 17.08 -2.79 -11.71
CA SER A 361 18.16 -1.94 -12.21
C SER A 361 17.60 -0.57 -12.62
N PRO A 362 18.38 0.53 -12.50
CA PRO A 362 18.03 1.83 -13.05
C PRO A 362 17.93 1.88 -14.58
N ASN A 363 18.29 0.80 -15.26
CA ASN A 363 18.17 0.67 -16.70
C ASN A 363 16.72 0.32 -17.07
N GLU A 364 15.99 1.27 -17.64
CA GLU A 364 14.58 1.11 -18.04
C GLU A 364 14.36 0.00 -19.10
N ALA A 365 15.40 -0.39 -19.84
CA ALA A 365 15.32 -1.52 -20.78
C ALA A 365 15.25 -2.89 -20.08
N ASP A 366 15.65 -2.96 -18.80
CA ASP A 366 15.67 -4.20 -18.03
C ASP A 366 14.37 -4.34 -17.23
N GLN A 367 13.34 -4.93 -17.84
CA GLN A 367 12.11 -5.33 -17.13
C GLN A 367 12.31 -6.60 -16.28
N THR A 368 13.43 -6.68 -15.57
CA THR A 368 13.74 -7.79 -14.68
C THR A 368 13.84 -7.29 -13.25
N GLN A 369 13.07 -7.93 -12.39
CA GLN A 369 13.17 -7.73 -10.96
C GLN A 369 14.33 -8.55 -10.44
N VAL A 370 15.15 -7.98 -9.56
CA VAL A 370 16.29 -8.67 -8.92
C VAL A 370 16.01 -9.06 -7.48
N ALA A 371 15.09 -8.36 -6.82
CA ALA A 371 14.70 -8.59 -5.43
C ALA A 371 13.33 -7.97 -5.15
N VAL A 372 12.77 -8.23 -3.97
CA VAL A 372 11.56 -7.58 -3.45
C VAL A 372 11.89 -6.96 -2.11
N LEU A 373 11.41 -5.73 -1.91
CA LEU A 373 11.47 -5.03 -0.64
C LEU A 373 10.10 -5.05 0.03
N LEU A 374 10.07 -5.47 1.29
CA LEU A 374 8.92 -5.35 2.18
C LEU A 374 9.30 -4.45 3.34
N VAL A 375 8.49 -3.41 3.61
CA VAL A 375 8.72 -2.51 4.73
C VAL A 375 7.48 -2.42 5.59
N ASN A 376 7.59 -2.77 6.87
CA ASN A 376 6.50 -2.61 7.81
C ASN A 376 6.20 -1.12 8.03
N MET A 377 4.96 -0.69 7.79
CA MET A 377 4.56 0.73 7.82
C MET A 377 4.43 1.32 9.22
N LYS A 378 4.49 0.48 10.26
CA LYS A 378 4.51 0.87 11.67
C LYS A 378 5.92 0.84 12.24
N THR A 379 6.57 -0.32 12.20
CA THR A 379 7.88 -0.56 12.85
C THR A 379 9.06 -0.07 12.01
N ARG A 380 8.85 0.14 10.71
CA ARG A 380 9.89 0.47 9.71
C ARG A 380 10.94 -0.62 9.50
N GLN A 381 10.67 -1.86 9.93
CA GLN A 381 11.50 -3.00 9.56
C GLN A 381 11.43 -3.19 8.04
N ALA A 382 12.59 -3.17 7.38
CA ALA A 382 12.72 -3.37 5.94
C ALA A 382 13.42 -4.70 5.67
N LEU A 383 12.76 -5.58 4.92
CA LEU A 383 13.23 -6.92 4.57
C LEU A 383 13.42 -6.97 3.05
N ARG A 384 14.61 -7.38 2.61
CA ARG A 384 14.90 -7.61 1.19
C ARG A 384 15.09 -9.08 0.92
N TYR A 385 14.32 -9.60 -0.03
CA TYR A 385 14.45 -10.97 -0.52
C TYR A 385 14.98 -10.94 -1.95
N PRO A 386 16.08 -11.65 -2.27
CA PRO A 386 16.63 -11.73 -3.62
C PRO A 386 15.80 -12.67 -4.51
N LEU A 387 14.54 -12.30 -4.71
CA LEU A 387 13.57 -12.98 -5.56
C LEU A 387 13.60 -12.34 -6.95
N GLY A 388 14.45 -12.90 -7.81
CA GLY A 388 14.61 -12.47 -9.20
C GLY A 388 13.53 -13.05 -10.11
N GLY A 389 13.15 -12.29 -11.14
CA GLY A 389 12.12 -12.71 -12.08
C GLY A 389 11.50 -11.57 -12.89
N ILE A 390 10.23 -11.73 -13.25
CA ILE A 390 9.43 -10.70 -13.91
C ILE A 390 9.10 -9.55 -12.92
N THR A 391 8.87 -8.35 -13.44
CA THR A 391 8.37 -7.22 -12.64
C THR A 391 6.85 -7.30 -12.46
N GLU A 392 6.32 -6.49 -11.54
CA GLU A 392 4.88 -6.34 -11.35
C GLU A 392 4.18 -5.85 -12.62
N MET A 393 4.78 -4.90 -13.33
CA MET A 393 4.27 -4.40 -14.61
C MET A 393 4.20 -5.53 -15.64
N ARG A 394 5.26 -6.34 -15.74
CA ARG A 394 5.31 -7.48 -16.65
C ARG A 394 4.26 -8.53 -16.31
N ALA A 395 3.99 -8.77 -15.03
CA ALA A 395 2.92 -9.67 -14.60
C ALA A 395 1.53 -9.16 -15.02
N MET A 396 1.27 -7.86 -14.91
CA MET A 396 0.04 -7.25 -15.41
C MET A 396 -0.10 -7.41 -16.92
N GLU A 397 0.95 -7.09 -17.69
CA GLU A 397 0.96 -7.25 -19.15
C GLU A 397 0.69 -8.71 -19.57
N ILE A 398 1.30 -9.67 -18.89
CA ILE A 398 1.09 -11.10 -19.16
C ILE A 398 -0.39 -11.46 -18.92
N ALA A 399 -0.97 -11.04 -17.79
CA ALA A 399 -2.38 -11.29 -17.50
C ALA A 399 -3.31 -10.67 -18.55
N GLU A 400 -3.02 -9.44 -18.99
CA GLU A 400 -3.80 -8.70 -19.98
C GLU A 400 -3.61 -9.20 -21.42
N SER A 401 -2.52 -9.92 -21.70
CA SER A 401 -2.22 -10.43 -23.04
C SER A 401 -3.08 -11.62 -23.48
N ASP A 402 -3.71 -12.33 -22.53
CA ASP A 402 -4.58 -13.47 -22.81
C ASP A 402 -5.79 -13.04 -23.66
N GLU A 403 -6.06 -13.78 -24.75
CA GLU A 403 -7.12 -13.42 -25.71
C GLU A 403 -8.50 -13.29 -25.06
N ARG A 404 -8.80 -14.10 -24.03
CA ARG A 404 -10.09 -14.06 -23.31
C ARG A 404 -10.24 -12.78 -22.49
N VAL A 405 -9.12 -12.22 -22.05
CA VAL A 405 -9.03 -11.00 -21.25
C VAL A 405 -9.15 -9.78 -22.16
N ARG A 406 -8.42 -9.78 -23.28
CA ARG A 406 -8.51 -8.73 -24.32
C ARG A 406 -9.91 -8.64 -24.92
N ALA A 407 -10.53 -9.77 -25.23
CA ALA A 407 -11.89 -9.82 -25.80
C ALA A 407 -12.94 -9.18 -24.88
N GLN A 408 -12.70 -9.18 -23.57
CA GLN A 408 -13.59 -8.60 -22.56
C GLN A 408 -13.14 -7.21 -22.08
N MET A 409 -12.05 -6.68 -22.64
CA MET A 409 -11.45 -5.40 -22.26
C MET A 409 -11.18 -5.30 -20.75
N LEU A 410 -10.68 -6.38 -20.16
CA LEU A 410 -10.36 -6.40 -18.73
C LEU A 410 -8.99 -5.77 -18.50
N THR A 411 -8.82 -5.22 -17.30
CA THR A 411 -7.57 -4.64 -16.80
C THR A 411 -7.10 -5.40 -15.56
N ALA A 412 -5.78 -5.52 -15.40
CA ALA A 412 -5.15 -6.14 -14.25
C ALA A 412 -4.98 -5.12 -13.12
N THR A 413 -5.15 -5.60 -11.88
CA THR A 413 -4.74 -4.83 -10.71
C THR A 413 -3.25 -4.94 -10.45
N TRP A 414 -2.71 -3.99 -9.68
CA TRP A 414 -1.33 -4.10 -9.21
C TRP A 414 -1.12 -5.43 -8.47
N PRO A 415 -0.14 -6.25 -8.88
CA PRO A 415 0.09 -7.56 -8.28
C PRO A 415 0.52 -7.51 -6.81
N ILE A 416 0.27 -8.61 -6.12
CA ILE A 416 0.75 -8.87 -4.75
C ILE A 416 1.58 -10.14 -4.81
N LEU A 417 2.78 -10.09 -4.24
CA LEU A 417 3.62 -11.27 -4.14
C LEU A 417 3.09 -12.22 -3.06
N THR A 418 2.99 -13.49 -3.40
CA THR A 418 2.52 -14.55 -2.50
C THR A 418 3.25 -15.87 -2.79
N ASP A 419 2.88 -16.91 -2.05
CA ASP A 419 3.37 -18.28 -2.21
C ASP A 419 2.22 -19.22 -2.59
N VAL A 420 2.49 -20.13 -3.53
CA VAL A 420 1.62 -21.28 -3.81
C VAL A 420 2.45 -22.55 -3.79
N GLY A 421 2.35 -23.31 -2.70
CA GLY A 421 3.01 -24.61 -2.57
C GLY A 421 4.55 -24.50 -2.56
N GLY A 422 5.09 -23.46 -1.95
CA GLY A 422 6.53 -23.20 -1.90
C GLY A 422 7.10 -22.52 -3.14
N GLN A 423 6.25 -22.11 -4.08
CA GLN A 423 6.64 -21.37 -5.29
C GLN A 423 6.14 -19.92 -5.19
N PRO A 424 7.06 -18.93 -5.18
CA PRO A 424 6.72 -17.52 -5.27
C PRO A 424 5.93 -17.20 -6.55
N ALA A 425 4.82 -16.51 -6.39
CA ALA A 425 3.92 -16.15 -7.47
C ALA A 425 3.34 -14.75 -7.26
N PHE A 426 3.08 -14.06 -8.37
CA PHE A 426 2.25 -12.87 -8.34
C PHE A 426 0.78 -13.27 -8.36
N PHE A 427 0.04 -12.79 -7.37
CA PHE A 427 -1.41 -12.80 -7.34
C PHE A 427 -1.93 -11.44 -7.79
N LEU A 428 -2.85 -11.44 -8.75
CA LEU A 428 -3.59 -10.27 -9.17
C LEU A 428 -5.01 -10.67 -9.55
N PHE A 429 -5.86 -9.68 -9.79
CA PHE A 429 -7.14 -9.97 -10.39
C PHE A 429 -7.43 -9.07 -11.58
N LEU A 430 -8.27 -9.59 -12.46
CA LEU A 430 -8.76 -8.93 -13.66
C LEU A 430 -10.15 -8.39 -13.39
N LYS A 431 -10.39 -7.16 -13.83
CA LYS A 431 -11.66 -6.45 -13.64
C LYS A 431 -12.05 -5.69 -14.90
N ASN A 432 -13.34 -5.41 -15.02
CA ASN A 432 -13.80 -4.33 -15.87
C ASN A 432 -13.96 -3.05 -15.01
N GLU A 433 -14.59 -2.02 -15.56
CA GLU A 433 -14.81 -0.79 -14.82
C GLU A 433 -15.73 -0.97 -13.59
N VAL A 434 -16.57 -2.01 -13.55
CA VAL A 434 -17.66 -2.14 -12.58
C VAL A 434 -17.39 -3.21 -11.52
N GLN A 435 -16.75 -4.31 -11.90
CA GLN A 435 -16.59 -5.47 -11.02
C GLN A 435 -15.34 -6.31 -11.36
N LEU A 436 -14.90 -7.05 -10.34
CA LEU A 436 -13.99 -8.19 -10.44
C LEU A 436 -14.53 -9.24 -11.42
N GLN A 437 -13.63 -9.88 -12.18
CA GLN A 437 -13.99 -10.94 -13.14
C GLN A 437 -13.24 -12.24 -12.88
N ARG A 438 -11.93 -12.18 -12.66
CA ARG A 438 -11.07 -13.37 -12.54
C ARG A 438 -9.88 -13.11 -11.62
N PHE A 439 -9.44 -14.15 -10.93
CA PHE A 439 -8.18 -14.17 -10.19
C PHE A 439 -7.10 -14.81 -11.06
N VAL A 440 -5.86 -14.33 -10.91
CA VAL A 440 -4.72 -14.78 -11.70
C VAL A 440 -3.53 -15.01 -10.79
N TYR A 441 -2.86 -16.15 -11.00
CA TYR A 441 -1.54 -16.44 -10.44
C TYR A 441 -0.54 -16.57 -11.58
N ILE A 442 0.61 -15.92 -11.42
CA ILE A 442 1.71 -15.91 -12.40
C ILE A 442 3.00 -16.26 -11.69
N ASP A 443 3.79 -17.18 -12.24
CA ASP A 443 5.08 -17.52 -11.63
C ASP A 443 6.02 -16.31 -11.67
N LEU A 444 6.68 -16.05 -10.55
CA LEU A 444 7.60 -14.92 -10.44
C LEU A 444 8.81 -15.08 -11.37
N ALA A 445 9.36 -16.29 -11.47
CA ALA A 445 10.65 -16.52 -12.10
C ALA A 445 10.68 -16.22 -13.61
N THR A 446 9.62 -16.60 -14.33
CA THR A 446 9.57 -16.54 -15.79
C THR A 446 8.30 -15.91 -16.34
N GLY A 447 7.20 -15.95 -15.60
CA GLY A 447 5.87 -15.52 -16.05
C GLY A 447 5.21 -16.43 -17.08
N ASN A 448 5.77 -17.61 -17.34
CA ASN A 448 5.27 -18.54 -18.35
C ASN A 448 4.10 -19.41 -17.85
N ARG A 449 3.99 -19.60 -16.54
CA ARG A 449 2.93 -20.36 -15.88
C ARG A 449 1.90 -19.37 -15.37
N VAL A 450 0.79 -19.31 -16.08
CA VAL A 450 -0.34 -18.43 -15.75
C VAL A 450 -1.56 -19.31 -15.48
N ALA A 451 -2.15 -19.13 -14.31
CA ALA A 451 -3.39 -19.79 -13.92
C ALA A 451 -4.46 -18.73 -13.69
N MET A 452 -5.67 -18.99 -14.20
CA MET A 452 -6.82 -18.10 -14.01
C MET A 452 -8.01 -18.88 -13.45
N GLY A 453 -8.77 -18.25 -12.55
CA GLY A 453 -9.96 -18.85 -11.94
C GLY A 453 -11.01 -17.82 -11.57
N GLN A 454 -12.26 -18.26 -11.39
CA GLN A 454 -13.34 -17.39 -10.89
C GLN A 454 -13.25 -17.15 -9.37
N THR A 455 -12.56 -18.02 -8.65
CA THR A 455 -12.25 -17.88 -7.22
C THR A 455 -10.74 -17.93 -7.01
N ILE A 456 -10.29 -17.40 -5.87
CA ILE A 456 -8.88 -17.42 -5.48
C ILE A 456 -8.39 -18.88 -5.42
N GLU A 457 -9.20 -19.77 -4.86
CA GLU A 457 -8.89 -21.19 -4.66
C GLU A 457 -8.79 -21.93 -6.00
N ALA A 458 -9.69 -21.66 -6.95
CA ALA A 458 -9.65 -22.27 -8.28
C ALA A 458 -8.39 -21.86 -9.04
N ALA A 459 -8.04 -20.56 -9.02
CA ALA A 459 -6.83 -20.06 -9.65
C ALA A 459 -5.56 -20.61 -8.97
N ARG A 460 -5.55 -20.65 -7.63
CA ARG A 460 -4.45 -21.20 -6.83
C ARG A 460 -4.24 -22.69 -7.09
N PHE A 461 -5.31 -23.47 -7.17
CA PHE A 461 -5.25 -24.90 -7.44
C PHE A 461 -4.68 -25.17 -8.83
N GLU A 462 -5.17 -24.45 -9.85
CA GLU A 462 -4.64 -24.58 -11.20
C GLU A 462 -3.17 -24.19 -11.27
N PHE A 463 -2.76 -23.13 -10.56
CA PHE A 463 -1.36 -22.76 -10.47
C PHE A 463 -0.52 -23.85 -9.80
N ALA A 464 -1.00 -24.40 -8.67
CA ALA A 464 -0.35 -25.50 -7.96
C ALA A 464 -0.15 -26.74 -8.87
N ARG A 465 -1.11 -27.01 -9.78
CA ARG A 465 -0.99 -28.04 -10.81
C ARG A 465 0.13 -27.72 -11.81
N LEU A 466 0.18 -26.50 -12.32
CA LEU A 466 1.21 -26.05 -13.29
C LEU A 466 2.63 -26.11 -12.72
N VAL A 467 2.81 -25.87 -11.43
CA VAL A 467 4.14 -25.91 -10.77
C VAL A 467 4.48 -27.28 -10.19
N GLY A 468 3.62 -28.29 -10.34
CA GLY A 468 3.82 -29.63 -9.79
C GLY A 468 3.65 -29.74 -8.26
N ALA A 469 3.22 -28.67 -7.59
CA ALA A 469 2.93 -28.63 -6.16
C ALA A 469 1.63 -29.34 -5.77
N ALA A 470 0.78 -29.69 -6.75
CA ALA A 470 -0.43 -30.51 -6.54
C ALA A 470 -0.14 -31.90 -5.94
N SER A 471 1.12 -32.33 -5.91
CA SER A 471 1.55 -33.59 -5.28
C SER A 471 1.75 -33.48 -3.75
N GLY A 472 1.60 -32.29 -3.14
CA GLY A 472 2.08 -32.03 -1.77
C GLY A 472 1.09 -31.42 -0.75
N SER A 473 -0.14 -31.04 -1.12
CA SER A 473 -1.08 -30.47 -0.13
C SER A 473 -1.81 -31.57 0.64
N SER A 474 -1.75 -31.53 1.97
CA SER A 474 -2.41 -32.44 2.92
C SER A 474 -3.92 -32.18 3.01
N GLN A 475 -4.65 -32.41 1.92
CA GLN A 475 -6.07 -32.72 2.00
C GLN A 475 -6.19 -34.22 2.37
N PRO A 476 -7.12 -34.63 3.24
CA PRO A 476 -7.28 -36.05 3.59
C PRO A 476 -7.58 -36.85 2.32
N GLU A 477 -6.61 -37.66 1.89
CA GLU A 477 -6.78 -38.53 0.74
C GLU A 477 -7.58 -39.76 1.17
N SER A 478 -8.65 -40.04 0.46
CA SER A 478 -9.39 -41.29 0.64
C SER A 478 -8.85 -42.33 -0.34
N SER A 479 -8.64 -43.55 0.14
CA SER A 479 -8.24 -44.68 -0.69
C SER A 479 -9.45 -45.53 -1.05
N LEU A 480 -9.57 -45.91 -2.32
CA LEU A 480 -10.61 -46.84 -2.79
C LEU A 480 -10.01 -47.80 -3.82
N SER A 481 -10.52 -49.01 -3.87
CA SER A 481 -10.25 -49.96 -4.96
C SER A 481 -11.55 -50.35 -5.64
N GLY A 482 -11.50 -50.57 -6.94
CA GLY A 482 -12.69 -50.94 -7.69
C GLY A 482 -12.40 -51.30 -9.14
N LEU A 483 -13.44 -51.80 -9.80
CA LEU A 483 -13.38 -52.27 -11.17
C LEU A 483 -13.91 -51.20 -12.11
N VAL A 484 -13.09 -50.78 -13.08
CA VAL A 484 -13.41 -49.70 -14.02
C VAL A 484 -14.56 -50.13 -14.94
N LYS A 485 -15.65 -49.37 -14.91
CA LYS A 485 -16.85 -49.64 -15.70
C LYS A 485 -16.82 -48.95 -17.07
N ARG A 486 -16.35 -47.70 -17.09
CA ARG A 486 -16.27 -46.86 -18.29
C ARG A 486 -15.10 -45.90 -18.17
N VAL A 487 -14.50 -45.59 -19.30
CA VAL A 487 -13.40 -44.63 -19.46
C VAL A 487 -13.78 -43.65 -20.58
N SER A 488 -13.50 -42.37 -20.38
CA SER A 488 -13.61 -41.32 -21.39
C SER A 488 -12.33 -40.49 -21.38
N ARG A 489 -11.84 -40.10 -22.55
CA ARG A 489 -10.62 -39.31 -22.71
C ARG A 489 -10.98 -37.90 -23.17
N ALA A 490 -10.51 -36.89 -22.45
CA ALA A 490 -10.77 -35.48 -22.73
C ALA A 490 -9.44 -34.70 -22.64
N GLY A 491 -8.70 -34.63 -23.75
CA GLY A 491 -7.39 -33.99 -23.80
C GLY A 491 -6.34 -34.77 -22.99
N ASP A 492 -5.63 -34.07 -22.09
CA ASP A 492 -4.62 -34.65 -21.20
C ASP A 492 -5.20 -35.36 -19.97
N ASP A 493 -6.52 -35.26 -19.75
CA ASP A 493 -7.22 -35.89 -18.64
C ASP A 493 -8.05 -37.10 -19.09
N LEU A 494 -8.12 -38.09 -18.22
CA LEU A 494 -8.92 -39.30 -18.36
C LEU A 494 -9.97 -39.34 -17.25
N TRP A 495 -11.22 -39.56 -17.63
CA TRP A 495 -12.33 -39.69 -16.70
C TRP A 495 -12.84 -41.12 -16.69
N PHE A 496 -13.19 -41.64 -15.53
CA PHE A 496 -13.69 -43.01 -15.41
C PHE A 496 -14.73 -43.18 -14.30
N LEU A 497 -15.48 -44.27 -14.39
CA LEU A 497 -16.49 -44.67 -13.40
C LEU A 497 -16.14 -46.06 -12.85
N LEU A 498 -16.43 -46.30 -11.57
CA LEU A 498 -16.27 -47.61 -10.95
C LEU A 498 -17.59 -48.38 -10.92
N SER A 499 -17.52 -49.71 -10.96
CA SER A 499 -18.71 -50.57 -11.01
C SER A 499 -19.59 -50.50 -9.76
N GLY A 500 -18.98 -50.29 -8.58
CA GLY A 500 -19.69 -50.12 -7.30
C GLY A 500 -20.14 -48.68 -7.01
N ASP A 501 -19.76 -47.72 -7.85
CA ASP A 501 -20.06 -46.30 -7.68
C ASP A 501 -20.26 -45.64 -9.06
N PRO A 502 -21.36 -45.97 -9.77
CA PRO A 502 -21.54 -45.61 -11.18
C PRO A 502 -21.98 -44.16 -11.40
N VAL A 503 -22.19 -43.39 -10.33
CA VAL A 503 -22.61 -41.99 -10.37
C VAL A 503 -21.43 -41.05 -10.16
N THR A 504 -20.40 -41.51 -9.44
CA THR A 504 -19.25 -40.69 -9.08
C THR A 504 -18.20 -40.70 -10.18
N LEU A 505 -17.84 -39.51 -10.67
CA LEU A 505 -16.87 -39.31 -11.74
C LEU A 505 -15.46 -39.17 -11.18
N TYR A 506 -14.56 -40.07 -11.56
CA TYR A 506 -13.14 -40.00 -11.20
C TYR A 506 -12.36 -39.36 -12.35
N SER A 507 -11.60 -38.31 -12.06
CA SER A 507 -10.71 -37.66 -13.02
C SER A 507 -9.25 -37.91 -12.66
N VAL A 508 -8.44 -38.31 -13.62
CA VAL A 508 -7.00 -38.58 -13.48
C VAL A 508 -6.24 -38.04 -14.68
N ALA A 509 -5.07 -37.43 -14.47
CA ALA A 509 -4.21 -37.04 -15.58
C ALA A 509 -3.72 -38.30 -16.33
N ALA A 510 -3.81 -38.33 -17.65
CA ALA A 510 -3.39 -39.48 -18.45
C ALA A 510 -1.89 -39.80 -18.26
N GLY A 511 -1.09 -38.79 -17.95
CA GLY A 511 0.34 -38.89 -17.67
C GLY A 511 0.73 -39.25 -16.23
N LEU A 512 -0.21 -39.52 -15.32
CA LEU A 512 0.09 -39.79 -13.91
C LEU A 512 0.96 -41.04 -13.69
N GLY A 513 0.80 -42.07 -14.52
CA GLY A 513 1.58 -43.30 -14.52
C GLY A 513 1.21 -44.20 -15.70
N ASN A 514 1.77 -45.42 -15.75
CA ASN A 514 1.38 -46.37 -16.81
C ASN A 514 -0.07 -46.84 -16.61
N GLY A 515 -0.52 -46.99 -15.36
CA GLY A 515 -1.87 -47.39 -15.01
C GLY A 515 -2.95 -46.43 -15.47
N SER A 516 -2.69 -45.11 -15.43
CA SER A 516 -3.62 -44.12 -15.98
C SER A 516 -3.56 -44.06 -17.51
N ARG A 517 -2.37 -44.28 -18.09
CA ARG A 517 -2.15 -44.20 -19.55
C ARG A 517 -2.88 -45.32 -20.30
N PHE A 518 -2.82 -46.54 -19.77
CA PHE A 518 -3.41 -47.74 -20.38
C PHE A 518 -4.73 -48.16 -19.73
N LEU A 519 -5.41 -47.26 -19.01
CA LEU A 519 -6.64 -47.62 -18.31
C LEU A 519 -7.76 -47.99 -19.29
N GLU A 520 -8.36 -49.16 -19.09
CA GLU A 520 -9.46 -49.67 -19.89
C GLU A 520 -10.67 -50.13 -19.03
N PRO A 521 -11.89 -50.17 -19.60
CA PRO A 521 -13.03 -50.82 -18.96
C PRO A 521 -12.73 -52.28 -18.66
N GLY A 522 -12.92 -52.69 -17.41
CA GLY A 522 -12.58 -54.03 -16.91
C GLY A 522 -11.39 -54.04 -15.96
N ASP A 523 -10.59 -52.98 -15.91
CA ASP A 523 -9.39 -52.94 -15.08
C ASP A 523 -9.68 -52.86 -13.58
N GLU A 524 -8.90 -53.58 -12.77
CA GLU A 524 -8.90 -53.43 -11.32
C GLU A 524 -7.91 -52.35 -10.92
N VAL A 525 -8.41 -51.27 -10.31
CA VAL A 525 -7.60 -50.14 -9.87
C VAL A 525 -7.64 -49.95 -8.38
N SER A 526 -6.52 -49.51 -7.82
CA SER A 526 -6.41 -48.92 -6.49
C SER A 526 -6.05 -47.46 -6.62
N LEU A 527 -6.85 -46.57 -6.04
CA LEU A 527 -6.70 -45.14 -6.20
C LEU A 527 -6.72 -44.40 -4.87
N ASN A 528 -5.94 -43.32 -4.81
CA ASN A 528 -6.09 -42.25 -3.84
C ASN A 528 -6.78 -41.09 -4.54
N TYR A 529 -7.78 -40.50 -3.89
CA TYR A 529 -8.53 -39.41 -4.46
C TYR A 529 -8.93 -38.36 -3.43
N ARG A 530 -9.31 -37.20 -3.95
CA ARG A 530 -9.87 -36.07 -3.23
C ARG A 530 -11.23 -35.73 -3.82
N GLU A 531 -12.18 -35.41 -2.97
CA GLU A 531 -13.49 -34.98 -3.42
C GLU A 531 -13.47 -33.51 -3.85
N SER A 532 -14.12 -33.20 -4.98
CA SER A 532 -14.25 -31.84 -5.48
C SER A 532 -15.19 -31.04 -4.59
N SER A 533 -14.72 -29.94 -4.01
CA SER A 533 -15.58 -28.99 -3.28
C SER A 533 -16.48 -28.17 -4.21
N ALA A 534 -16.17 -28.10 -5.50
CA ALA A 534 -16.92 -27.34 -6.51
C ALA A 534 -18.05 -28.15 -7.15
N THR A 535 -17.90 -29.48 -7.25
CA THR A 535 -18.86 -30.37 -7.91
C THR A 535 -19.06 -31.65 -7.07
N PRO A 536 -20.15 -31.76 -6.30
CA PRO A 536 -20.48 -32.98 -5.58
C PRO A 536 -20.54 -34.18 -6.51
N GLY A 537 -19.87 -35.29 -6.16
CA GLY A 537 -19.80 -36.48 -7.01
C GLY A 537 -18.67 -36.49 -8.05
N GLN A 538 -17.78 -35.50 -8.04
CA GLN A 538 -16.52 -35.55 -8.79
C GLN A 538 -15.33 -35.77 -7.85
N ARG A 539 -14.46 -36.72 -8.18
CA ARG A 539 -13.28 -37.10 -7.40
C ARG A 539 -12.02 -36.97 -8.25
N PHE A 540 -11.01 -36.26 -7.74
CA PHE A 540 -9.72 -36.08 -8.38
C PHE A 540 -8.74 -37.12 -7.87
N VAL A 541 -8.27 -37.99 -8.75
CA VAL A 541 -7.35 -39.08 -8.42
C VAL A 541 -5.92 -38.54 -8.38
N THR A 542 -5.29 -38.64 -7.21
CA THR A 542 -3.90 -38.20 -6.98
C THR A 542 -2.90 -39.34 -7.15
N ARG A 543 -3.35 -40.59 -6.98
CA ARG A 543 -2.56 -41.78 -7.26
C ARG A 543 -3.45 -42.86 -7.84
N LEU A 544 -3.00 -43.53 -8.89
CA LEU A 544 -3.68 -44.67 -9.48
C LEU A 544 -2.67 -45.80 -9.69
N ARG A 545 -3.01 -47.00 -9.22
CA ARG A 545 -2.34 -48.24 -9.57
C ARG A 545 -3.30 -49.13 -10.31
N ASN A 546 -2.92 -49.55 -11.51
CA ASN A 546 -3.69 -50.50 -12.29
C ASN A 546 -3.14 -51.91 -12.07
N ARG A 547 -3.87 -52.71 -11.28
CA ARG A 547 -3.47 -54.08 -10.93
C ARG A 547 -3.55 -55.04 -12.12
N SER A 548 -4.39 -54.72 -13.12
CA SER A 548 -4.51 -55.54 -14.34
C SER A 548 -3.26 -55.53 -15.21
N ILE A 549 -2.41 -54.51 -15.08
CA ILE A 549 -1.15 -54.39 -15.84
C ILE A 549 0.10 -54.60 -14.98
N GLY A 550 -0.05 -55.04 -13.72
CA GLY A 550 1.06 -55.41 -12.83
C GLY A 550 1.72 -54.28 -12.03
N GLU A 551 1.01 -53.17 -11.74
CA GLU A 551 1.49 -52.05 -10.90
C GLU A 551 1.24 -52.17 -9.38
#